data_AF-A0A7C7NMD2-F1
#
_entry.id   AF-A0A7C7NMD2-F1
#
_cell.length_a   1.000
_cell.length_b   1.000
_cell.length_c   1.000
_cell.angle_alpha   90.00
_cell.angle_beta   90.00
_cell.angle_gamma   90.00
#
_symmetry.space_group_name_H-M   'P 1'
#
loop_
_entity.id
_entity.type
_entity.pdbx_description
1 polymer ?
#
loop_
_entity_poly.entity_id
_entity_poly.type
_entity_poly.pdbx_seq_one_letter_code
_entity_poly.pdbx_strand_id
1 'polypeptide(L)'
;LGKVGMFPDVAPFTIVKPSRIMPPAALDPSNVHPVWAAPTGLAAYDFGFGATFFDYENDGDQDLYWLGSLISRGEGPGGMFYPSAGRMLRGDGKGRFEDITVEAHLLDIQDADYSILDPNDPRFDATEQRIGVEFHENGKGLAQGDLNNDGFVDLIATNSSGAVWIESGEIGLVRGPLFVWINSGGENHWITLRLRGRMAVDGTGSNADAIGARVYLKAEVALGDSLTQVQEVLGSSTLLSMNSLDLNFGLGQANRVEEITILWPSGVRQVLRGIQANQVLSVEEPKK
;
A
#
# COMPACT_ATOMS: atom_id res chain seq x y z
N LEU A 1 -38.91 -1.32 3.86
CA LEU A 1 -37.82 -2.31 3.74
C LEU A 1 -36.81 -1.73 2.77
N GLY A 2 -35.54 -1.57 3.17
CA GLY A 2 -34.49 -1.09 2.27
C GLY A 2 -34.16 -2.13 1.18
N LYS A 3 -33.49 -1.72 0.10
CA LYS A 3 -32.95 -2.66 -0.88
C LYS A 3 -31.78 -3.43 -0.24
N VAL A 4 -31.78 -4.74 -0.36
CA VAL A 4 -30.62 -5.57 0.01
C VAL A 4 -29.56 -5.38 -1.07
N GLY A 5 -28.35 -4.96 -0.68
CA GLY A 5 -27.20 -4.90 -1.58
C GLY A 5 -26.64 -6.29 -1.85
N MET A 6 -26.09 -6.50 -3.03
CA MET A 6 -25.29 -7.69 -3.36
C MET A 6 -23.80 -7.32 -3.31
N PHE A 7 -22.98 -8.23 -2.81
CA PHE A 7 -21.52 -8.16 -2.88
C PHE A 7 -21.04 -9.14 -3.96
N PRO A 8 -21.08 -8.76 -5.25
CA PRO A 8 -20.49 -9.60 -6.29
C PRO A 8 -18.98 -9.66 -6.11
N ASP A 9 -18.38 -10.82 -6.37
CA ASP A 9 -16.92 -10.90 -6.53
C ASP A 9 -16.52 -10.19 -7.83
N VAL A 10 -15.74 -9.12 -7.69
CA VAL A 10 -15.25 -8.31 -8.80
C VAL A 10 -13.77 -8.54 -9.11
N ALA A 11 -13.05 -9.33 -8.30
CA ALA A 11 -11.62 -9.55 -8.49
C ALA A 11 -11.26 -10.10 -9.88
N PRO A 12 -12.04 -11.03 -10.49
CA PRO A 12 -11.79 -11.49 -11.86
C PRO A 12 -11.90 -10.38 -12.92
N PHE A 13 -12.64 -9.31 -12.64
CA PHE A 13 -12.92 -8.22 -13.59
C PHE A 13 -12.14 -6.94 -13.28
N THR A 14 -11.48 -6.85 -12.13
CA THR A 14 -10.56 -5.75 -11.81
C THR A 14 -9.33 -5.87 -12.69
N ILE A 15 -9.15 -4.91 -13.61
CA ILE A 15 -8.08 -4.93 -14.59
C ILE A 15 -6.77 -4.58 -13.91
N VAL A 16 -5.78 -5.48 -14.03
CA VAL A 16 -4.40 -5.23 -13.63
C VAL A 16 -3.49 -5.49 -14.82
N LYS A 17 -2.69 -4.51 -15.23
CA LYS A 17 -1.59 -4.70 -16.17
C LYS A 17 -0.47 -5.44 -15.42
N PRO A 18 -0.16 -6.70 -15.76
CA PRO A 18 0.81 -7.49 -15.02
C PRO A 18 2.23 -6.97 -15.17
N SER A 19 3.08 -7.24 -14.17
CA SER A 19 4.51 -6.98 -14.25
C SER A 19 5.12 -7.70 -15.46
N ARG A 20 6.04 -7.03 -16.16
CA ARG A 20 6.82 -7.64 -17.25
C ARG A 20 7.86 -8.64 -16.74
N ILE A 21 8.21 -8.55 -15.46
CA ILE A 21 9.30 -9.30 -14.81
C ILE A 21 8.73 -10.45 -13.98
N MET A 22 7.65 -10.19 -13.25
CA MET A 22 7.03 -11.14 -12.32
C MET A 22 5.50 -11.25 -12.49
N PRO A 23 5.00 -11.58 -13.70
CA PRO A 23 3.57 -11.77 -13.90
C PRO A 23 3.04 -12.92 -13.03
N PRO A 24 1.78 -12.86 -12.55
CA PRO A 24 1.20 -13.96 -11.80
C PRO A 24 1.22 -15.28 -12.59
N ALA A 25 1.71 -16.35 -11.97
CA ALA A 25 1.88 -17.65 -12.62
C ALA A 25 0.57 -18.21 -13.18
N ALA A 26 -0.56 -17.91 -12.52
CA ALA A 26 -1.89 -18.38 -12.91
C ALA A 26 -2.44 -17.72 -14.18
N LEU A 27 -1.79 -16.66 -14.70
CA LEU A 27 -2.11 -16.09 -16.01
C LEU A 27 -1.66 -16.98 -17.17
N ASP A 28 -0.70 -17.88 -16.95
CA ASP A 28 -0.32 -18.91 -17.92
C ASP A 28 -1.23 -20.14 -17.73
N PRO A 29 -2.11 -20.47 -18.70
CA PRO A 29 -3.01 -21.61 -18.58
C PRO A 29 -2.29 -22.96 -18.45
N SER A 30 -1.02 -23.06 -18.86
CA SER A 30 -0.23 -24.28 -18.70
C SER A 30 0.14 -24.58 -17.24
N ASN A 31 0.12 -23.56 -16.38
CA ASN A 31 0.29 -23.69 -14.93
C ASN A 31 -1.01 -24.01 -14.19
N VAL A 32 -2.16 -24.06 -14.90
CA VAL A 32 -3.48 -24.30 -14.31
C VAL A 32 -3.94 -25.71 -14.67
N HIS A 33 -4.44 -26.45 -13.67
CA HIS A 33 -4.97 -27.80 -13.92
C HIS A 33 -6.10 -27.74 -14.98
N PRO A 34 -6.13 -28.63 -16.01
CA PRO A 34 -7.02 -28.49 -17.17
C PRO A 34 -8.53 -28.46 -16.89
N VAL A 35 -8.96 -28.85 -15.69
CA VAL A 35 -10.39 -28.84 -15.28
C VAL A 35 -10.82 -27.51 -14.65
N TRP A 36 -9.89 -26.62 -14.38
CA TRP A 36 -10.13 -25.32 -13.76
C TRP A 36 -10.01 -24.21 -14.79
N ALA A 37 -10.83 -23.16 -14.63
CA ALA A 37 -10.67 -21.95 -15.42
C ALA A 37 -9.46 -21.16 -14.88
N ALA A 38 -8.61 -20.67 -15.79
CA ALA A 38 -7.54 -19.76 -15.39
C ALA A 38 -8.14 -18.47 -14.83
N PRO A 39 -7.70 -18.01 -13.64
CA PRO A 39 -8.16 -16.75 -13.09
C PRO A 39 -7.69 -15.57 -13.96
N THR A 40 -8.38 -14.44 -13.84
CA THR A 40 -8.10 -13.21 -14.59
C THR A 40 -8.12 -12.00 -13.65
N GLY A 41 -7.65 -10.85 -14.13
CA GLY A 41 -7.65 -9.62 -13.35
C GLY A 41 -6.86 -9.74 -12.05
N LEU A 42 -7.37 -9.11 -10.99
CA LEU A 42 -6.78 -9.19 -9.65
C LEU A 42 -6.86 -10.62 -9.07
N ALA A 43 -7.85 -11.42 -9.46
CA ALA A 43 -8.00 -12.80 -8.98
C ALA A 43 -6.87 -13.74 -9.46
N ALA A 44 -6.05 -13.32 -10.42
CA ALA A 44 -4.89 -14.10 -10.86
C ALA A 44 -3.68 -13.99 -9.93
N TYR A 45 -3.68 -13.03 -9.00
CA TYR A 45 -2.57 -12.80 -8.08
C TYR A 45 -2.63 -13.72 -6.86
N ASP A 46 -1.46 -14.01 -6.30
CA ASP A 46 -1.30 -14.89 -5.15
C ASP A 46 -1.85 -14.29 -3.85
N PHE A 47 -2.09 -15.19 -2.91
CA PHE A 47 -2.46 -14.84 -1.54
C PHE A 47 -1.37 -14.01 -0.84
N GLY A 48 -1.81 -13.12 0.04
CA GLY A 48 -0.94 -12.29 0.85
C GLY A 48 -1.56 -11.92 2.20
N PHE A 49 -0.75 -11.33 3.07
CA PHE A 49 -1.15 -10.82 4.38
C PHE A 49 -0.89 -9.33 4.46
N GLY A 50 -1.68 -8.60 5.25
CA GLY A 50 -1.49 -7.16 5.44
C GLY A 50 -1.66 -6.40 4.12
N ALA A 51 -2.71 -5.60 4.00
CA ALA A 51 -2.94 -4.79 2.82
C ALA A 51 -3.17 -3.34 3.23
N THR A 52 -2.64 -2.40 2.46
CA THR A 52 -2.88 -0.97 2.64
C THR A 52 -3.09 -0.30 1.30
N PHE A 53 -4.02 0.66 1.30
CA PHE A 53 -4.11 1.68 0.25
C PHE A 53 -3.33 2.92 0.67
N PHE A 54 -2.67 3.56 -0.28
CA PHE A 54 -1.97 4.84 -0.13
C PHE A 54 -1.78 5.49 -1.51
N ASP A 55 -1.29 6.73 -1.56
CA ASP A 55 -0.96 7.44 -2.80
C ASP A 55 0.56 7.46 -2.94
N TYR A 56 1.09 6.65 -3.85
CA TYR A 56 2.52 6.36 -4.00
C TYR A 56 3.27 7.54 -4.61
N GLU A 57 2.71 8.13 -5.66
CA GLU A 57 3.32 9.26 -6.38
C GLU A 57 2.70 10.61 -6.05
N ASN A 58 1.79 10.71 -5.08
CA ASN A 58 1.07 11.92 -4.71
C ASN A 58 0.18 12.50 -5.84
N ASP A 59 -0.38 11.66 -6.72
CA ASP A 59 -1.24 12.11 -7.82
C ASP A 59 -2.74 12.19 -7.47
N GLY A 60 -3.11 11.74 -6.27
CA GLY A 60 -4.48 11.73 -5.75
C GLY A 60 -5.21 10.41 -5.97
N ASP A 61 -4.62 9.45 -6.68
CA ASP A 61 -5.17 8.13 -6.86
C ASP A 61 -4.75 7.19 -5.71
N GLN A 62 -5.45 6.06 -5.56
CA GLN A 62 -5.14 5.09 -4.51
C GLN A 62 -4.49 3.86 -5.12
N ASP A 63 -3.28 3.59 -4.64
CA ASP A 63 -2.46 2.44 -4.94
C ASP A 63 -2.62 1.40 -3.84
N LEU A 64 -2.35 0.15 -4.20
CA LEU A 64 -2.55 -0.99 -3.33
C LEU A 64 -1.24 -1.73 -3.15
N TYR A 65 -0.81 -1.88 -1.90
CA TYR A 65 0.27 -2.80 -1.54
C TYR A 65 -0.23 -3.88 -0.57
N TRP A 66 0.25 -5.11 -0.77
CA TRP A 66 0.12 -6.17 0.23
C TRP A 66 1.38 -7.02 0.34
N LEU A 67 1.60 -7.62 1.50
CA LEU A 67 2.74 -8.52 1.71
C LEU A 67 2.45 -9.92 1.19
N GLY A 68 3.51 -10.54 0.70
CA GLY A 68 3.53 -11.90 0.24
C GLY A 68 3.28 -12.93 1.32
N SER A 69 2.92 -14.13 0.89
CA SER A 69 2.74 -15.26 1.78
C SER A 69 3.05 -16.59 1.10
N LEU A 70 4.02 -17.31 1.67
CA LEU A 70 4.29 -18.68 1.29
C LEU A 70 3.21 -19.61 1.84
N ILE A 71 2.35 -20.14 0.95
CA ILE A 71 1.37 -21.19 1.29
C ILE A 71 2.10 -22.52 1.63
N SER A 72 3.30 -22.75 1.08
CA SER A 72 4.19 -23.87 1.41
C SER A 72 5.66 -23.48 1.18
N ARG A 73 6.56 -23.93 2.06
CA ARG A 73 8.02 -23.81 1.86
C ARG A 73 8.46 -24.86 0.84
N GLY A 74 8.46 -24.47 -0.44
CA GLY A 74 9.11 -25.19 -1.53
C GLY A 74 8.19 -26.09 -2.36
N GLU A 75 8.36 -26.00 -3.68
CA GLU A 75 8.03 -27.07 -4.61
C GLU A 75 9.23 -27.32 -5.54
N GLY A 76 9.96 -28.40 -5.25
CA GLY A 76 10.71 -29.22 -6.20
C GLY A 76 11.91 -28.64 -6.99
N PRO A 77 12.72 -29.52 -7.61
CA PRO A 77 13.86 -29.12 -8.43
C PRO A 77 13.38 -28.39 -9.69
N GLY A 78 13.77 -27.12 -9.81
CA GLY A 78 13.31 -26.23 -10.88
C GLY A 78 12.92 -24.84 -10.37
N GLY A 79 12.48 -24.71 -9.11
CA GLY A 79 12.22 -23.46 -8.36
C GLY A 79 11.21 -22.47 -8.98
N MET A 80 10.39 -21.82 -8.14
CA MET A 80 9.51 -20.72 -8.55
C MET A 80 10.24 -19.38 -8.47
N PHE A 81 9.95 -18.45 -9.40
CA PHE A 81 10.42 -17.05 -9.36
C PHE A 81 9.55 -16.24 -8.41
N TYR A 82 10.15 -15.66 -7.36
CA TYR A 82 9.44 -14.84 -6.36
C TYR A 82 8.13 -15.46 -5.85
N PRO A 83 8.16 -16.70 -5.34
CA PRO A 83 6.94 -17.39 -4.96
C PRO A 83 6.19 -16.55 -3.93
N SER A 84 4.99 -16.13 -4.34
CA SER A 84 4.03 -15.41 -3.51
C SER A 84 4.59 -14.15 -2.85
N ALA A 85 5.51 -13.41 -3.50
CA ALA A 85 5.97 -12.10 -3.02
C ALA A 85 4.80 -11.12 -2.81
N GLY A 86 5.05 -10.03 -2.10
CA GLY A 86 4.17 -8.88 -2.06
C GLY A 86 3.91 -8.30 -3.45
N ARG A 87 2.92 -7.41 -3.55
CA ARG A 87 2.60 -6.73 -4.80
C ARG A 87 2.32 -5.26 -4.56
N MET A 88 2.96 -4.42 -5.35
CA MET A 88 2.65 -3.00 -5.48
C MET A 88 1.87 -2.76 -6.76
N LEU A 89 0.59 -2.42 -6.61
CA LEU A 89 -0.31 -2.12 -7.69
C LEU A 89 -0.59 -0.63 -7.72
N ARG A 90 -0.01 0.07 -8.69
CA ARG A 90 -0.30 1.49 -8.94
C ARG A 90 -1.66 1.64 -9.61
N GLY A 91 -2.54 2.45 -9.01
CA GLY A 91 -3.89 2.75 -9.49
C GLY A 91 -3.92 3.87 -10.52
N ASP A 92 -5.07 4.02 -11.19
CA ASP A 92 -5.34 5.12 -12.13
C ASP A 92 -6.57 5.96 -11.75
N GLY A 93 -6.99 5.82 -10.48
CA GLY A 93 -8.18 6.47 -9.93
C GLY A 93 -9.52 5.90 -10.43
N LYS A 94 -9.49 4.97 -11.40
CA LYS A 94 -10.66 4.42 -12.10
C LYS A 94 -10.82 2.92 -11.88
N GLY A 95 -10.13 2.38 -10.89
CA GLY A 95 -10.20 0.97 -10.51
C GLY A 95 -9.41 0.04 -11.44
N ARG A 96 -8.44 0.57 -12.19
CA ARG A 96 -7.47 -0.22 -12.95
C ARG A 96 -6.10 -0.04 -12.31
N PHE A 97 -5.28 -1.07 -12.41
CA PHE A 97 -3.97 -1.09 -11.78
C PHE A 97 -2.86 -1.50 -12.75
N GLU A 98 -1.63 -1.12 -12.43
CA GLU A 98 -0.39 -1.63 -13.01
C GLU A 98 0.47 -2.21 -11.90
N ASP A 99 0.94 -3.44 -12.08
CA ASP A 99 1.89 -4.05 -11.15
C ASP A 99 3.29 -3.47 -11.42
N ILE A 100 3.75 -2.65 -10.48
CA ILE A 100 5.05 -1.97 -10.48
C ILE A 100 5.96 -2.50 -9.37
N THR A 101 5.71 -3.71 -8.85
CA THR A 101 6.42 -4.24 -7.67
C THR A 101 7.94 -4.18 -7.80
N VAL A 102 8.46 -4.52 -8.98
CA VAL A 102 9.90 -4.51 -9.23
C VAL A 102 10.40 -3.11 -9.48
N GLU A 103 9.68 -2.33 -10.30
CA GLU A 103 10.01 -0.95 -10.64
C GLU A 103 10.02 -0.03 -9.41
N ALA A 104 9.16 -0.29 -8.43
CA ALA A 104 9.08 0.42 -7.16
C ALA A 104 10.05 -0.12 -6.09
N HIS A 105 10.77 -1.20 -6.40
CA HIS A 105 11.69 -1.88 -5.47
C HIS A 105 11.02 -2.38 -4.18
N LEU A 106 9.80 -2.90 -4.30
CA LEU A 106 8.93 -3.33 -3.19
C LEU A 106 8.78 -4.85 -3.07
N LEU A 107 9.81 -5.62 -3.43
CA LEU A 107 9.88 -7.03 -3.05
C LEU A 107 10.13 -7.15 -1.54
N ASP A 108 9.25 -7.85 -0.84
CA ASP A 108 9.38 -8.25 0.57
C ASP A 108 10.26 -9.50 0.73
N ILE A 109 11.38 -9.50 0.01
CA ILE A 109 12.34 -10.59 -0.08
C ILE A 109 13.73 -10.03 0.23
N GLN A 110 14.48 -10.69 1.12
CA GLN A 110 15.86 -10.30 1.41
C GLN A 110 16.76 -10.53 0.19
N ASP A 111 17.77 -9.66 0.04
CA ASP A 111 18.83 -9.80 -0.96
C ASP A 111 18.34 -9.84 -2.43
N ALA A 112 17.16 -9.26 -2.71
CA ALA A 112 16.74 -9.00 -4.09
C ALA A 112 17.67 -7.99 -4.76
N ASP A 113 18.31 -8.40 -5.86
CA ASP A 113 19.17 -7.54 -6.66
C ASP A 113 18.38 -6.99 -7.86
N TYR A 114 17.91 -5.76 -7.70
CA TYR A 114 17.17 -5.06 -8.74
C TYR A 114 18.03 -4.69 -9.97
N SER A 115 19.37 -4.74 -9.87
CA SER A 115 20.25 -4.35 -10.97
C SER A 115 20.23 -5.34 -12.14
N ILE A 116 19.75 -6.56 -11.91
CA ILE A 116 19.58 -7.59 -12.93
C ILE A 116 18.11 -7.80 -13.32
N LEU A 117 17.20 -6.95 -12.83
CA LEU A 117 15.76 -7.00 -13.09
C LEU A 117 15.29 -5.88 -14.04
N ASP A 118 15.93 -5.77 -15.20
CA ASP A 118 15.53 -4.79 -16.22
C ASP A 118 15.05 -5.51 -17.49
N PRO A 119 13.74 -5.56 -17.78
CA PRO A 119 13.20 -6.23 -18.96
C PRO A 119 13.51 -5.48 -20.27
N ASN A 120 14.20 -4.34 -20.20
CA ASN A 120 14.74 -3.62 -21.34
C ASN A 120 16.24 -3.92 -21.58
N ASP A 121 16.93 -4.58 -20.64
CA ASP A 121 18.28 -5.12 -20.89
C ASP A 121 18.15 -6.36 -21.80
N PRO A 122 18.80 -6.40 -22.98
CA PRO A 122 18.76 -7.58 -23.85
C PRO A 122 19.41 -8.83 -23.23
N ARG A 123 20.17 -8.70 -22.14
CA ARG A 123 20.75 -9.80 -21.37
C ARG A 123 19.84 -10.26 -20.23
N PHE A 124 18.72 -9.60 -20.01
CA PHE A 124 17.79 -9.93 -18.94
C PHE A 124 17.34 -11.38 -19.05
N ASP A 125 17.59 -12.10 -17.97
CA ASP A 125 16.99 -13.39 -17.71
C ASP A 125 16.58 -13.38 -16.23
N ALA A 126 15.28 -13.35 -15.97
CA ALA A 126 14.74 -13.46 -14.60
C ALA A 126 15.27 -14.71 -13.87
N THR A 127 15.74 -15.73 -14.62
CA THR A 127 16.40 -16.92 -14.07
C THR A 127 17.72 -16.68 -13.37
N GLU A 128 18.36 -15.53 -13.58
CA GLU A 128 19.56 -15.14 -12.85
C GLU A 128 19.26 -14.65 -11.42
N GLN A 129 18.07 -14.09 -11.18
CA GLN A 129 17.63 -13.61 -9.85
C GLN A 129 16.91 -14.70 -9.04
N ARG A 130 17.25 -15.99 -9.22
CA ARG A 130 16.66 -17.08 -8.43
C ARG A 130 17.02 -16.93 -6.96
N ILE A 131 16.10 -16.38 -6.18
CA ILE A 131 16.20 -16.28 -4.73
C ILE A 131 15.48 -17.49 -4.09
N GLY A 132 16.17 -18.16 -3.18
CA GLY A 132 15.61 -19.28 -2.43
C GLY A 132 14.52 -18.84 -1.44
N VAL A 133 13.69 -19.80 -1.01
CA VAL A 133 12.61 -19.55 -0.04
C VAL A 133 13.13 -19.16 1.35
N GLU A 134 14.41 -19.32 1.62
CA GLU A 134 15.06 -18.90 2.86
C GLU A 134 15.13 -17.37 3.03
N PHE A 135 14.96 -16.60 1.94
CA PHE A 135 14.98 -15.14 1.94
C PHE A 135 13.58 -14.50 1.97
N HIS A 136 12.52 -15.31 1.98
CA HIS A 136 11.13 -14.86 1.99
C HIS A 136 10.30 -15.68 2.99
N GLU A 137 9.35 -15.07 3.68
CA GLU A 137 8.45 -15.78 4.58
C GLU A 137 7.11 -15.05 4.65
N ASN A 138 6.09 -15.68 5.21
CA ASN A 138 4.78 -15.09 5.43
C ASN A 138 4.84 -13.69 6.04
N GLY A 139 4.41 -12.68 5.25
CA GLY A 139 4.14 -11.33 5.70
C GLY A 139 3.21 -11.30 6.91
N LYS A 140 3.42 -10.33 7.80
CA LYS A 140 2.63 -10.18 9.03
C LYS A 140 2.19 -8.74 9.24
N GLY A 141 3.12 -7.88 9.62
CA GLY A 141 2.85 -6.46 9.86
C GLY A 141 3.18 -5.65 8.62
N LEU A 142 2.28 -4.78 8.18
CA LEU A 142 2.49 -3.81 7.10
C LEU A 142 1.87 -2.48 7.52
N ALA A 143 2.68 -1.47 7.85
CA ALA A 143 2.22 -0.13 8.18
C ALA A 143 2.73 0.88 7.15
N GLN A 144 1.92 1.88 6.83
CA GLN A 144 2.34 3.03 6.03
C GLN A 144 2.40 4.32 6.86
N GLY A 145 3.28 5.23 6.46
CA GLY A 145 3.38 6.60 6.97
C GLY A 145 4.59 7.34 6.39
N ASP A 146 4.60 8.67 6.47
CA ASP A 146 5.73 9.49 6.02
C ASP A 146 6.77 9.62 7.16
N LEU A 147 7.80 8.76 7.12
CA LEU A 147 8.77 8.60 8.22
C LEU A 147 9.82 9.73 8.23
N ASN A 148 10.14 10.28 7.06
CA ASN A 148 11.15 11.30 6.89
C ASN A 148 10.56 12.73 6.76
N ASN A 149 9.23 12.87 6.72
CA ASN A 149 8.45 14.10 6.51
C ASN A 149 8.73 14.78 5.16
N ASP A 150 8.98 14.01 4.10
CA ASP A 150 9.15 14.53 2.73
C ASP A 150 7.85 14.56 1.91
N GLY A 151 6.77 14.01 2.47
CA GLY A 151 5.44 13.98 1.88
C GLY A 151 5.08 12.74 1.09
N PHE A 152 6.04 11.86 0.84
CA PHE A 152 5.79 10.60 0.18
C PHE A 152 5.62 9.52 1.23
N VAL A 153 4.65 8.64 1.01
CA VAL A 153 4.31 7.61 1.99
C VAL A 153 5.36 6.50 1.93
N ASP A 154 5.95 6.22 3.09
CA ASP A 154 6.88 5.10 3.31
C ASP A 154 6.14 3.88 3.84
N LEU A 155 6.79 2.72 3.74
CA LEU A 155 6.25 1.44 4.19
C LEU A 155 7.20 0.77 5.19
N ILE A 156 6.65 0.22 6.26
CA ILE A 156 7.34 -0.68 7.19
C ILE A 156 6.63 -2.04 7.15
N ALA A 157 7.40 -3.11 6.92
CA ALA A 157 6.86 -4.45 6.91
C ALA A 157 7.69 -5.47 7.69
N THR A 158 7.02 -6.52 8.15
CA THR A 158 7.64 -7.63 8.86
C THR A 158 7.16 -8.95 8.31
N ASN A 159 8.10 -9.88 8.13
CA ASN A 159 7.79 -11.26 7.80
C ASN A 159 7.97 -12.15 9.03
N SER A 160 7.34 -13.32 9.01
CA SER A 160 7.45 -14.30 10.08
C SER A 160 8.86 -14.89 10.15
N SER A 161 9.23 -15.44 11.31
CA SER A 161 10.35 -16.37 11.39
C SER A 161 9.94 -17.73 10.86
N GLY A 162 10.86 -18.51 10.32
CA GLY A 162 10.54 -19.89 9.99
C GLY A 162 11.75 -20.80 9.74
N ALA A 163 11.43 -22.07 9.56
CA ALA A 163 12.33 -23.21 9.64
C ALA A 163 13.10 -23.49 8.33
N VAL A 164 14.41 -23.26 8.28
CA VAL A 164 15.26 -23.53 7.11
C VAL A 164 16.13 -24.76 7.34
N TRP A 165 16.49 -25.46 6.27
CA TRP A 165 17.58 -26.44 6.33
C TRP A 165 18.91 -25.69 6.38
N ILE A 166 19.68 -25.92 7.44
CA ILE A 166 21.04 -25.36 7.55
C ILE A 166 22.07 -26.36 7.02
N GLU A 167 23.30 -25.92 6.78
CA GLU A 167 24.37 -26.72 6.17
C GLU A 167 24.62 -28.07 6.86
N SER A 168 24.31 -28.18 8.17
CA SER A 168 24.42 -29.43 8.93
C SER A 168 23.37 -30.49 8.56
N GLY A 169 22.36 -30.16 7.75
CA GLY A 169 21.22 -31.01 7.43
C GLY A 169 20.15 -31.03 8.52
N GLU A 170 20.22 -30.15 9.52
CA GLU A 170 19.19 -29.95 10.54
C GLU A 170 18.25 -28.81 10.18
N ILE A 171 17.09 -28.76 10.85
CA ILE A 171 16.16 -27.64 10.74
C ILE A 171 16.61 -26.53 11.71
N GLY A 172 17.09 -25.42 11.17
CA GLY A 172 17.34 -24.17 11.89
C GLY A 172 16.14 -23.22 11.81
N LEU A 173 16.08 -22.24 12.70
CA LEU A 173 15.09 -21.16 12.65
C LEU A 173 15.77 -19.87 12.18
N VAL A 174 15.27 -19.28 11.09
CA VAL A 174 15.70 -17.96 10.61
C VAL A 174 14.63 -16.94 10.97
N ARG A 175 15.07 -15.79 11.47
CA ARG A 175 14.18 -14.67 11.77
C ARG A 175 13.73 -14.01 10.48
N GLY A 176 12.44 -13.70 10.40
CA GLY A 176 11.91 -12.95 9.27
C GLY A 176 12.49 -11.53 9.23
N PRO A 177 12.73 -10.99 8.02
CA PRO A 177 13.16 -9.61 7.84
C PRO A 177 12.18 -8.58 8.43
N LEU A 178 12.75 -7.44 8.81
CA LEU A 178 12.08 -6.15 8.85
C LEU A 178 12.47 -5.40 7.58
N PHE A 179 11.48 -4.90 6.85
CA PHE A 179 11.67 -3.99 5.73
C PHE A 179 11.24 -2.58 6.13
N VAL A 180 12.04 -1.60 5.72
CA VAL A 180 11.70 -0.19 5.76
C VAL A 180 11.98 0.34 4.36
N TRP A 181 10.91 0.60 3.61
CA TRP A 181 11.00 1.17 2.27
C TRP A 181 10.71 2.66 2.37
N ILE A 182 11.74 3.46 2.11
CA ILE A 182 11.61 4.92 2.01
C ILE A 182 11.28 5.25 0.55
N ASN A 183 10.14 5.88 0.33
CA ASN A 183 9.75 6.32 -0.98
C ASN A 183 10.62 7.52 -1.37
N SER A 184 11.38 7.40 -2.47
CA SER A 184 12.31 8.44 -2.91
C SER A 184 11.63 9.69 -3.48
N GLY A 185 10.30 9.65 -3.60
CA GLY A 185 9.48 10.77 -3.99
C GLY A 185 9.30 10.95 -5.50
N GLY A 186 8.84 12.15 -5.86
CA GLY A 186 8.46 12.56 -7.20
C GLY A 186 8.27 14.07 -7.28
N GLU A 187 7.70 14.57 -8.37
CA GLU A 187 7.50 16.01 -8.60
C GLU A 187 6.12 16.52 -8.18
N ASN A 188 5.21 15.62 -7.79
CA ASN A 188 3.88 15.99 -7.35
C ASN A 188 3.90 16.63 -5.95
N HIS A 189 2.88 17.42 -5.71
CA HIS A 189 2.64 18.14 -4.47
C HIS A 189 1.81 17.31 -3.50
N TRP A 190 1.91 17.63 -2.22
CA TRP A 190 1.25 16.90 -1.15
C TRP A 190 0.82 17.82 -0.01
N ILE A 191 -0.01 17.32 0.89
CA ILE A 191 -0.18 17.91 2.21
C ILE A 191 -0.46 16.82 3.24
N THR A 192 0.17 16.91 4.40
CA THR A 192 -0.07 15.96 5.49
C THR A 192 -0.79 16.65 6.63
N LEU A 193 -1.91 16.10 7.09
CA LEU A 193 -2.64 16.64 8.24
C LEU A 193 -2.34 15.83 9.49
N ARG A 194 -1.81 16.51 10.50
CA ARG A 194 -1.61 15.97 11.85
C ARG A 194 -2.66 16.57 12.78
N LEU A 195 -3.67 15.77 13.11
CA LEU A 195 -4.81 16.23 13.90
C LEU A 195 -4.59 15.98 15.39
N ARG A 196 -5.07 16.91 16.24
CA ARG A 196 -5.11 16.74 17.70
C ARG A 196 -6.50 17.10 18.22
N GLY A 197 -7.12 16.15 18.91
CA GLY A 197 -8.38 16.42 19.62
C GLY A 197 -8.14 17.21 20.90
N ARG A 198 -9.15 17.96 21.33
CA ARG A 198 -9.07 18.88 22.46
C ARG A 198 -9.08 18.19 23.83
N MET A 199 -9.53 16.93 23.91
CA MET A 199 -9.70 16.19 25.16
C MET A 199 -10.46 16.98 26.24
N ALA A 200 -11.78 17.07 26.12
CA ALA A 200 -12.58 17.81 27.10
C ALA A 200 -13.38 16.86 28.02
N VAL A 201 -13.22 17.04 29.33
CA VAL A 201 -13.92 16.24 30.37
C VAL A 201 -15.44 16.44 30.33
N ASP A 202 -15.89 17.60 29.83
CA ASP A 202 -17.30 17.93 29.63
C ASP A 202 -17.94 17.23 28.40
N GLY A 203 -17.17 16.39 27.69
CA GLY A 203 -17.62 15.69 26.49
C GLY A 203 -17.71 16.57 25.24
N THR A 204 -17.15 17.79 25.27
CA THR A 204 -17.16 18.72 24.12
C THR A 204 -15.93 18.62 23.22
N GLY A 205 -15.02 17.67 23.48
CA GLY A 205 -13.79 17.48 22.74
C GLY A 205 -13.61 16.02 22.33
N SER A 206 -12.91 15.82 21.22
CA SER A 206 -12.55 14.52 20.67
C SER A 206 -11.36 13.89 21.43
N ASN A 207 -11.09 12.60 21.18
CA ASN A 207 -9.93 11.92 21.75
C ASN A 207 -8.61 12.58 21.30
N ALA A 208 -7.53 12.42 22.08
CA ALA A 208 -6.25 13.12 21.89
C ALA A 208 -5.72 13.02 20.45
N ASP A 209 -5.86 11.83 19.87
CA ASP A 209 -5.33 11.43 18.58
C ASP A 209 -6.32 11.68 17.44
N ALA A 210 -7.45 12.34 17.71
CA ALA A 210 -8.49 12.65 16.74
C ALA A 210 -9.09 11.44 16.01
N ILE A 211 -8.96 10.22 16.54
CA ILE A 211 -9.48 8.99 15.93
C ILE A 211 -10.98 9.16 15.62
N GLY A 212 -11.37 8.88 14.39
CA GLY A 212 -12.71 9.08 13.83
C GLY A 212 -12.95 10.47 13.23
N ALA A 213 -11.98 11.39 13.26
CA ALA A 213 -12.07 12.65 12.53
C ALA A 213 -12.01 12.40 11.02
N ARG A 214 -12.99 12.94 10.30
CA ARG A 214 -13.07 12.81 8.83
C ARG A 214 -12.68 14.12 8.18
N VAL A 215 -11.77 14.04 7.23
CA VAL A 215 -11.27 15.18 6.46
C VAL A 215 -11.75 15.07 5.03
N TYR A 216 -12.35 16.16 4.55
CA TYR A 216 -12.62 16.40 3.13
C TYR A 216 -11.62 17.45 2.65
N LEU A 217 -10.88 17.13 1.60
CA LEU A 217 -9.92 18.03 0.97
C LEU A 217 -10.36 18.33 -0.45
N LYS A 218 -10.32 19.60 -0.84
CA LYS A 218 -10.55 20.06 -2.20
C LYS A 218 -9.38 20.90 -2.70
N ALA A 219 -8.83 20.54 -3.86
CA ALA A 219 -7.76 21.28 -4.53
C ALA A 219 -8.11 21.49 -6.02
N GLU A 220 -7.68 22.61 -6.59
CA GLU A 220 -7.78 22.88 -8.03
C GLU A 220 -6.52 22.32 -8.72
N VAL A 221 -6.68 21.30 -9.55
CA VAL A 221 -5.56 20.65 -10.26
C VAL A 221 -5.32 21.26 -11.63
N ALA A 222 -6.37 21.81 -12.25
CA ALA A 222 -6.32 22.59 -13.48
C ALA A 222 -7.53 23.53 -13.54
N LEU A 223 -7.51 24.53 -14.43
CA LEU A 223 -8.61 25.48 -14.55
C LEU A 223 -9.93 24.76 -14.84
N GLY A 224 -10.83 24.75 -13.85
CA GLY A 224 -12.13 24.09 -13.93
C GLY A 224 -12.13 22.59 -13.61
N ASP A 225 -11.01 22.03 -13.16
CA ASP A 225 -10.89 20.66 -12.67
C ASP A 225 -10.43 20.64 -11.20
N SER A 226 -11.11 19.82 -10.39
CA SER A 226 -10.88 19.80 -8.94
C SER A 226 -10.74 18.39 -8.42
N LEU A 227 -9.67 18.16 -7.67
CA LEU A 227 -9.45 16.95 -6.89
C LEU A 227 -10.20 17.06 -5.57
N THR A 228 -11.02 16.05 -5.26
CA THR A 228 -11.67 15.91 -3.96
C THR A 228 -11.27 14.58 -3.34
N GLN A 229 -10.71 14.63 -2.15
CA GLN A 229 -10.30 13.44 -1.39
C GLN A 229 -10.97 13.43 -0.02
N VAL A 230 -11.15 12.22 0.51
CA VAL A 230 -11.69 12.01 1.84
C VAL A 230 -10.85 10.97 2.56
N GLN A 231 -10.38 11.31 3.75
CA GLN A 231 -9.72 10.36 4.64
C GLN A 231 -10.28 10.50 6.06
N GLU A 232 -10.09 9.47 6.86
CA GLU A 232 -10.51 9.42 8.25
C GLU A 232 -9.34 8.94 9.11
N VAL A 233 -9.16 9.53 10.29
CA VAL A 233 -8.14 9.06 11.23
C VAL A 233 -8.60 7.72 11.82
N LEU A 234 -7.97 6.63 11.40
CA LEU A 234 -8.33 5.29 11.85
C LEU A 234 -7.49 4.86 13.05
N GLY A 235 -8.13 4.22 14.04
CA GLY A 235 -7.48 3.64 15.23
C GLY A 235 -6.99 2.19 15.05
N SER A 236 -7.04 1.69 13.81
CA SER A 236 -6.55 0.37 13.42
C SER A 236 -6.46 0.29 11.89
N SER A 237 -5.57 -0.56 11.40
CA SER A 237 -5.41 -0.88 9.99
C SER A 237 -4.69 -2.22 9.88
N THR A 238 -4.63 -2.80 8.67
CA THR A 238 -3.70 -3.90 8.32
C THR A 238 -3.74 -5.10 9.29
N LEU A 239 -2.75 -5.99 9.23
CA LEU A 239 -2.61 -7.16 10.11
C LEU A 239 -1.48 -6.91 11.12
N LEU A 240 -1.70 -7.16 12.42
CA LEU A 240 -0.67 -7.08 13.48
C LEU A 240 0.17 -5.79 13.52
N SER A 241 -0.37 -4.69 12.98
CA SER A 241 0.32 -3.41 12.81
C SER A 241 -0.72 -2.30 12.71
N MET A 242 -0.27 -1.05 12.53
CA MET A 242 -1.13 0.10 12.38
C MET A 242 -0.38 1.19 11.61
N ASN A 243 -1.05 1.77 10.60
CA ASN A 243 -0.59 2.94 9.84
C ASN A 243 -0.43 4.16 10.75
N SER A 244 0.30 5.16 10.26
CA SER A 244 0.34 6.49 10.86
C SER A 244 -1.08 7.06 11.03
N LEU A 245 -1.24 7.89 12.07
CA LEU A 245 -2.46 8.67 12.28
C LEU A 245 -2.49 9.95 11.43
N ASP A 246 -1.35 10.32 10.86
CA ASP A 246 -1.27 11.45 9.93
C ASP A 246 -1.98 11.09 8.63
N LEU A 247 -2.70 12.07 8.07
CA LEU A 247 -3.43 11.92 6.82
C LEU A 247 -2.64 12.56 5.68
N ASN A 248 -2.01 11.75 4.84
CA ASN A 248 -1.26 12.19 3.66
C ASN A 248 -2.20 12.30 2.45
N PHE A 249 -2.25 13.48 1.82
CA PHE A 249 -3.02 13.72 0.60
C PHE A 249 -2.07 14.13 -0.53
N GLY A 250 -2.02 13.35 -1.61
CA GLY A 250 -1.40 13.80 -2.85
C GLY A 250 -2.25 14.85 -3.55
N LEU A 251 -1.62 15.82 -4.20
CA LEU A 251 -2.27 16.96 -4.83
C LEU A 251 -1.94 17.04 -6.33
N GLY A 252 -1.21 16.07 -6.87
CA GLY A 252 -0.69 16.10 -8.23
C GLY A 252 0.09 17.39 -8.46
N GLN A 253 -0.31 18.19 -9.44
CA GLN A 253 0.33 19.46 -9.76
C GLN A 253 -0.26 20.67 -9.01
N ALA A 254 -1.25 20.47 -8.12
CA ALA A 254 -1.85 21.57 -7.38
C ALA A 254 -0.93 22.05 -6.24
N ASN A 255 -0.48 23.30 -6.30
CA ASN A 255 0.39 23.90 -5.28
C ASN A 255 -0.35 24.47 -4.07
N ARG A 256 -1.69 24.37 -4.06
CA ARG A 256 -2.55 24.90 -3.00
C ARG A 256 -3.82 24.07 -2.87
N VAL A 257 -4.25 23.88 -1.62
CA VAL A 257 -5.56 23.36 -1.25
C VAL A 257 -6.56 24.51 -1.10
N GLU A 258 -7.68 24.42 -1.80
CA GLU A 258 -8.75 25.43 -1.74
C GLU A 258 -9.44 25.40 -0.38
N GLU A 259 -9.87 24.21 0.04
CA GLU A 259 -10.62 23.99 1.27
C GLU A 259 -10.29 22.65 1.91
N ILE A 260 -10.12 22.67 3.23
CA ILE A 260 -10.04 21.49 4.08
C ILE A 260 -11.20 21.60 5.07
N THR A 261 -12.13 20.66 5.02
CA THR A 261 -13.21 20.52 6.01
C THR A 261 -12.90 19.33 6.91
N ILE A 262 -12.75 19.59 8.21
CA ILE A 262 -12.56 18.56 9.24
C ILE A 262 -13.85 18.41 10.03
N LEU A 263 -14.40 17.20 10.04
CA LEU A 263 -15.51 16.79 10.88
C LEU A 263 -14.95 16.03 12.08
N TRP A 264 -14.99 16.65 13.25
CA TRP A 264 -14.46 16.08 14.48
C TRP A 264 -15.48 15.13 15.13
N PRO A 265 -15.05 14.06 15.82
CA PRO A 265 -15.94 13.16 16.57
C PRO A 265 -16.86 13.86 17.57
N SER A 266 -16.44 15.01 18.13
CA SER A 266 -17.27 15.86 19.00
C SER A 266 -18.48 16.50 18.30
N GLY A 267 -18.56 16.41 16.97
CA GLY A 267 -19.54 17.08 16.11
C GLY A 267 -19.12 18.49 15.68
N VAL A 268 -17.94 18.97 16.08
CA VAL A 268 -17.39 20.24 15.59
C VAL A 268 -17.04 20.12 14.11
N ARG A 269 -17.38 21.15 13.33
CA ARG A 269 -16.95 21.30 11.93
C ARG A 269 -15.97 22.45 11.82
N GLN A 270 -14.74 22.16 11.41
CA GLN A 270 -13.69 23.15 11.19
C GLN A 270 -13.37 23.25 9.69
N VAL A 271 -13.18 24.47 9.20
CA VAL A 271 -12.86 24.73 7.80
C VAL A 271 -11.62 25.60 7.70
N LEU A 272 -10.63 25.13 6.93
CA LEU A 272 -9.42 25.86 6.59
C LEU A 272 -9.42 26.11 5.08
N ARG A 273 -8.90 27.26 4.62
CA ARG A 273 -8.93 27.64 3.20
C ARG A 273 -7.60 28.21 2.74
N GLY A 274 -7.30 28.00 1.46
CA GLY A 274 -6.15 28.59 0.80
C GLY A 274 -4.80 28.14 1.36
N ILE A 275 -4.70 26.87 1.76
CA ILE A 275 -3.49 26.32 2.40
C ILE A 275 -2.48 25.93 1.32
N GLN A 276 -1.22 26.35 1.47
CA GLN A 276 -0.15 25.98 0.54
C GLN A 276 0.15 24.47 0.62
N ALA A 277 0.52 23.86 -0.49
CA ALA A 277 1.00 22.48 -0.52
C ALA A 277 2.41 22.35 0.10
N ASN A 278 2.90 21.11 0.13
CA ASN A 278 4.24 20.65 0.52
C ASN A 278 4.58 20.96 1.98
N GLN A 279 3.66 20.62 2.89
CA GLN A 279 3.87 20.81 4.31
C GLN A 279 3.07 19.82 5.16
N VAL A 280 3.58 19.58 6.36
CA VAL A 280 2.82 18.98 7.45
C VAL A 280 2.04 20.06 8.18
N LEU A 281 0.71 20.06 8.06
CA LEU A 281 -0.19 20.98 8.75
C LEU A 281 -0.70 20.33 10.04
N SER A 282 -0.28 20.88 11.18
CA SER A 282 -0.83 20.49 12.48
C SER A 282 -2.11 21.27 12.78
N VAL A 283 -3.21 20.56 13.07
CA VAL A 283 -4.51 21.18 13.34
C VAL A 283 -5.06 20.68 14.67
N GLU A 284 -5.32 21.61 15.58
CA GLU A 284 -5.98 21.33 16.85
C GLU A 284 -7.49 21.61 16.75
N GLU A 285 -8.29 20.72 17.32
CA GLU A 285 -9.73 20.86 17.44
C GLU A 285 -10.10 22.16 18.17
N PRO A 286 -10.95 23.02 17.59
CA PRO A 286 -11.35 24.27 18.23
C PRO A 286 -12.37 24.00 19.35
N LYS A 287 -12.57 25.01 20.21
CA LYS A 287 -13.71 24.97 21.13
C LYS A 287 -15.03 25.04 20.36
N LYS A 288 -16.02 24.31 20.85
CA LYS A 288 -17.40 24.35 20.36
C LYS A 288 -18.04 25.71 20.62
#